data_AF-A0A5Q0LIF3-F1
#
_entry.id   AF-A0A5Q0LIF3-F1
#
_cell.length_a   1.000
_cell.length_b   1.000
_cell.length_c   1.000
_cell.angle_alpha   90.00
_cell.angle_beta   90.00
_cell.angle_gamma   90.00
#
_symmetry.space_group_name_H-M   'P 1'
#
loop_
_entity.id
_entity.type
_entity.pdbx_description
1 polymer ?
#
loop_
_entity_poly.entity_id
_entity_poly.type
_entity_poly.pdbx_seq_one_letter_code
_entity_poly.pdbx_strand_id
1 'polypeptide(L)'
;MAVLALFAAACTAGPAPHAAPPAAARTSAARLSAALPDDPVRMVLPATGAETRWTQGLDVFVRQEARAAAASCAREHGIALPARAPVTFIRYYELPDLDFVARHGLSESAAVPAAGPAATGTGARGGIGDGGGSGESAAVRRCLAEGTGAATALRDTYAALQGRWFDTLVPLRHDPAVLRALRTLPGCLAGHGIRARDENGFFAVADTQEQTAAPDRLPAVERALGSAYADCMRPVEAVREPARLRLRARFLTDHAAEARTVRATLVPSLHRAARQHGLSLVFPAP
;
A
#
# COMPACT_ATOMS: atom_id res chain seq x y z
N MET A 1 44.35 -13.43 -72.07
CA MET A 1 44.38 -11.98 -71.76
C MET A 1 43.57 -11.73 -70.50
N ALA A 2 44.06 -10.85 -69.64
CA ALA A 2 43.60 -10.62 -68.28
C ALA A 2 42.68 -9.37 -68.17
N VAL A 3 42.03 -9.30 -66.99
CA VAL A 3 41.40 -8.15 -66.30
C VAL A 3 40.13 -7.53 -66.96
N LEU A 4 39.14 -6.99 -66.25
CA LEU A 4 39.04 -6.46 -64.88
C LEU A 4 37.56 -6.41 -64.44
N ALA A 5 37.33 -6.50 -63.14
CA ALA A 5 36.03 -6.35 -62.47
C ALA A 5 35.45 -4.92 -62.59
N LEU A 6 34.13 -4.82 -62.60
CA LEU A 6 33.38 -3.60 -62.29
C LEU A 6 32.26 -3.93 -61.30
N PHE A 7 32.47 -3.51 -60.06
CA PHE A 7 31.44 -3.38 -59.04
C PHE A 7 30.56 -2.17 -59.36
N ALA A 8 29.24 -2.36 -59.39
CA ALA A 8 28.27 -1.28 -59.22
C ALA A 8 27.23 -1.71 -58.18
N ALA A 9 27.10 -0.87 -57.16
CA ALA A 9 26.31 -1.06 -55.95
C ALA A 9 24.92 -0.43 -56.05
N ALA A 10 24.10 -0.73 -55.03
CA ALA A 10 22.88 -0.04 -54.56
C ALA A 10 21.53 -0.56 -55.15
N CYS A 11 20.44 -0.79 -54.39
CA CYS A 11 20.08 -0.41 -53.02
C CYS A 11 19.33 -1.57 -52.33
N THR A 12 19.75 -1.97 -51.12
CA THR A 12 18.90 -2.70 -50.18
C THR A 12 17.99 -1.70 -49.47
N ALA A 13 16.68 -1.85 -49.64
CA ALA A 13 15.71 -1.13 -48.83
C ALA A 13 15.87 -1.58 -47.37
N GLY A 14 16.44 -0.72 -46.53
CA GLY A 14 16.57 -0.97 -45.10
C GLY A 14 15.18 -1.06 -44.46
N PRO A 15 14.97 -1.97 -43.49
CA PRO A 15 13.72 -2.02 -42.74
C PRO A 15 13.53 -0.69 -42.02
N ALA A 16 12.32 -0.13 -42.15
CA ALA A 16 11.94 1.11 -41.47
C ALA A 16 12.26 0.99 -39.98
N PRO A 17 12.84 2.03 -39.35
CA PRO A 17 13.13 2.00 -37.92
C PRO A 17 11.82 1.71 -37.17
N HIS A 18 11.82 0.62 -36.41
CA HIS A 18 10.74 0.32 -35.49
C HIS A 18 10.59 1.51 -34.55
N ALA A 19 9.49 2.24 -34.72
CA ALA A 19 9.08 3.26 -33.77
C ALA A 19 9.06 2.59 -32.39
N ALA A 20 9.85 3.13 -31.46
CA ALA A 20 9.80 2.69 -30.08
C ALA A 20 8.34 2.72 -29.63
N PRO A 21 7.81 1.65 -29.01
CA PRO A 21 6.46 1.66 -28.51
C PRO A 21 6.29 2.89 -27.60
N PRO A 22 5.18 3.63 -27.72
CA PRO A 22 4.93 4.77 -26.84
C PRO A 22 5.05 4.28 -25.41
N ALA A 23 5.86 4.98 -24.61
CA ALA A 23 6.06 4.66 -23.20
C ALA A 23 4.68 4.51 -22.54
N ALA A 24 4.39 3.33 -22.02
CA ALA A 24 3.17 3.06 -21.29
C ALA A 24 2.97 4.20 -20.28
N ALA A 25 1.83 4.90 -20.37
CA ALA A 25 1.53 6.03 -19.51
C ALA A 25 1.55 5.52 -18.07
N ARG A 26 2.67 5.78 -17.37
CA ARG A 26 2.84 5.48 -15.95
C ARG A 26 1.61 6.04 -15.26
N THR A 27 0.87 5.18 -14.58
CA THR A 27 -0.13 5.61 -13.59
C THR A 27 0.53 6.70 -12.75
N SER A 28 -0.01 7.92 -12.80
CA SER A 28 0.55 8.99 -11.97
C SER A 28 0.36 8.56 -10.52
N ALA A 29 1.47 8.32 -9.83
CA ALA A 29 1.42 8.04 -8.40
C ALA A 29 0.60 9.15 -7.72
N ALA A 30 -0.30 8.75 -6.84
CA ALA A 30 -1.06 9.66 -6.01
C ALA A 30 -0.09 10.58 -5.27
N ARG A 31 -0.47 11.84 -5.18
CA ARG A 31 0.27 12.84 -4.41
C ARG A 31 0.22 12.45 -2.93
N LEU A 32 1.21 12.91 -2.18
CA LEU A 32 1.19 12.78 -0.73
C LEU A 32 0.68 14.06 -0.09
N SER A 33 -0.04 13.91 1.02
CA SER A 33 -0.50 15.00 1.88
C SER A 33 0.00 14.80 3.29
N ALA A 34 0.32 15.89 3.98
CA ALA A 34 0.57 15.91 5.42
C ALA A 34 -0.68 16.33 6.23
N ALA A 35 -1.83 16.50 5.56
CA ALA A 35 -3.06 16.96 6.20
C ALA A 35 -3.64 15.90 7.14
N LEU A 36 -3.72 16.25 8.43
CA LEU A 36 -4.38 15.47 9.47
C LEU A 36 -5.91 15.66 9.40
N PRO A 37 -6.69 14.67 9.85
CA PRO A 37 -8.12 14.87 10.07
C PRO A 37 -8.36 15.79 11.28
N ASP A 38 -9.49 16.50 11.28
CA ASP A 38 -9.90 17.35 12.42
C ASP A 38 -10.05 16.54 13.73
N ASP A 39 -10.45 15.27 13.62
CA ASP A 39 -10.48 14.31 14.73
C ASP A 39 -9.50 13.17 14.45
N PRO A 40 -8.38 13.05 15.22
CA PRO A 40 -7.39 12.00 15.07
C PRO A 40 -7.96 10.57 15.16
N VAL A 41 -9.12 10.41 15.80
CA VAL A 41 -9.79 9.11 15.89
C VAL A 41 -10.17 8.57 14.52
N ARG A 42 -10.35 9.41 13.49
CA ARG A 42 -10.59 8.96 12.11
C ARG A 42 -9.39 8.24 11.48
N MET A 43 -8.17 8.48 11.99
CA MET A 43 -6.98 7.72 11.57
C MET A 43 -7.03 6.28 12.09
N VAL A 44 -7.68 6.07 13.24
CA VAL A 44 -7.73 4.79 13.96
C VAL A 44 -9.00 4.00 13.59
N LEU A 45 -10.14 4.69 13.46
CA LEU A 45 -11.46 4.12 13.23
C LEU A 45 -12.04 4.65 11.90
N PRO A 46 -11.50 4.22 10.75
CA PRO A 46 -12.06 4.61 9.46
C PRO A 46 -13.45 3.99 9.30
N ALA A 47 -14.39 4.77 8.80
CA ALA A 47 -15.75 4.33 8.45
C ALA A 47 -16.07 4.53 6.97
N THR A 48 -15.31 5.38 6.28
CA THR A 48 -15.40 5.57 4.82
C THR A 48 -14.12 5.10 4.13
N GLY A 49 -14.22 4.81 2.83
CA GLY A 49 -13.04 4.48 2.03
C GLY A 49 -11.99 5.59 2.07
N ALA A 50 -12.42 6.84 1.89
CA ALA A 50 -11.57 8.02 1.96
C ALA A 50 -10.77 8.15 3.27
N GLU A 51 -11.39 7.80 4.40
CA GLU A 51 -10.75 7.85 5.73
C GLU A 51 -9.64 6.81 5.88
N THR A 52 -9.71 5.68 5.17
CA THR A 52 -8.66 4.65 5.24
C THR A 52 -7.29 5.17 4.82
N ARG A 53 -7.21 6.23 4.00
CA ARG A 53 -5.94 6.85 3.61
C ARG A 53 -5.16 7.37 4.81
N TRP A 54 -5.85 7.86 5.85
CA TRP A 54 -5.21 8.24 7.10
C TRP A 54 -4.71 7.03 7.89
N THR A 55 -5.49 5.95 7.95
CA THR A 55 -5.09 4.69 8.57
C THR A 55 -3.86 4.10 7.87
N GLN A 56 -3.85 4.10 6.54
CA GLN A 56 -2.71 3.66 5.73
C GLN A 56 -1.44 4.45 6.04
N GLY A 57 -1.53 5.78 6.14
CA GLY A 57 -0.39 6.61 6.53
C GLY A 57 0.08 6.36 7.97
N LEU A 58 -0.85 6.11 8.90
CA LEU A 58 -0.51 5.70 10.27
C LEU A 58 0.27 4.38 10.30
N ASP A 59 -0.15 3.37 9.54
CA ASP A 59 0.56 2.08 9.46
C ASP A 59 1.91 2.18 8.77
N VAL A 60 2.01 3.00 7.70
CA VAL A 60 3.29 3.31 7.07
C VAL A 60 4.22 3.98 8.05
N PHE A 61 3.75 4.98 8.79
CA PHE A 61 4.55 5.73 9.76
C PHE A 61 5.07 4.83 10.89
N VAL A 62 4.24 3.94 11.44
CA VAL A 62 4.65 2.95 12.46
C VAL A 62 5.74 2.01 11.93
N ARG A 63 5.63 1.57 10.66
CA ARG A 63 6.66 0.73 10.03
C ARG A 63 7.94 1.51 9.73
N GLN A 64 7.84 2.79 9.40
CA GLN A 64 9.01 3.66 9.24
C GLN A 64 9.71 3.89 10.59
N GLU A 65 8.97 4.08 11.68
CA GLU A 65 9.49 4.17 13.04
C GLU A 65 10.32 2.94 13.43
N ALA A 66 9.76 1.74 13.22
CA ALA A 66 10.50 0.51 13.47
C ALA A 66 11.82 0.43 12.68
N ARG A 67 11.81 0.87 11.42
CA ARG A 67 13.01 0.85 10.58
C ARG A 67 14.02 1.89 11.02
N ALA A 68 13.58 3.09 11.39
CA ALA A 68 14.46 4.17 11.78
C ALA A 68 15.12 3.92 13.13
N ALA A 69 14.37 3.39 14.11
CA ALA A 69 14.92 2.97 15.40
C ALA A 69 15.92 1.82 15.24
N ALA A 70 15.58 0.76 14.50
CA ALA A 70 16.51 -0.33 14.22
C ALA A 70 17.78 0.15 13.51
N ALA A 71 17.64 1.07 12.53
CA ALA A 71 18.77 1.66 11.83
C ALA A 71 19.64 2.54 12.74
N SER A 72 19.06 3.21 13.74
CA SER A 72 19.83 3.98 14.74
C SER A 72 20.70 3.06 15.59
N CYS A 73 20.11 2.03 16.19
CA CYS A 73 20.85 1.00 16.94
C CYS A 73 21.97 0.38 16.11
N ALA A 74 21.67 0.04 14.84
CA ALA A 74 22.66 -0.57 13.96
C ALA A 74 23.84 0.37 13.65
N ARG A 75 23.59 1.67 13.44
CA ARG A 75 24.65 2.67 13.26
C ARG A 75 25.50 2.82 14.51
N GLU A 76 24.89 2.89 15.70
CA GLU A 76 25.59 3.01 16.98
C GLU A 76 26.52 1.83 17.26
N HIS A 77 26.15 0.64 16.77
CA HIS A 77 26.94 -0.58 16.94
C HIS A 77 27.80 -0.98 15.72
N GLY A 78 27.79 -0.19 14.65
CA GLY A 78 28.56 -0.50 13.42
C GLY A 78 28.11 -1.79 12.71
N ILE A 79 26.81 -2.11 12.76
CA ILE A 79 26.23 -3.34 12.23
C ILE A 79 25.46 -3.06 10.93
N ALA A 80 25.56 -3.96 9.96
CA ALA A 80 24.69 -3.98 8.80
C ALA A 80 23.39 -4.72 9.12
N LEU A 81 22.24 -4.09 8.83
CA LEU A 81 20.94 -4.76 8.89
C LEU A 81 20.63 -5.47 7.58
N PRO A 82 19.84 -6.57 7.62
CA PRO A 82 19.38 -7.22 6.39
C PRO A 82 18.53 -6.27 5.55
N ALA A 83 18.63 -6.41 4.22
CA ALA A 83 17.77 -5.71 3.30
C ALA A 83 16.30 -6.06 3.57
N ARG A 84 15.41 -5.05 3.51
CA ARG A 84 13.98 -5.21 3.73
C ARG A 84 13.23 -4.71 2.51
N ALA A 85 12.09 -5.35 2.20
CA ALA A 85 11.17 -4.84 1.19
C ALA A 85 10.77 -3.39 1.49
N PRO A 86 10.51 -2.53 0.50
CA PRO A 86 10.03 -1.16 0.73
C PRO A 86 8.76 -1.12 1.61
N VAL A 87 8.55 0.00 2.33
CA VAL A 87 7.24 0.23 2.98
C VAL A 87 6.28 0.73 1.92
N THR A 88 5.05 0.26 1.96
CA THR A 88 4.01 0.59 0.96
C THR A 88 2.70 0.93 1.67
N PHE A 89 1.89 1.79 1.05
CA PHE A 89 0.52 2.02 1.50
C PHE A 89 -0.32 0.80 1.12
N ILE A 90 -0.76 0.03 2.13
CA ILE A 90 -1.56 -1.18 1.92
C ILE A 90 -3.03 -0.80 2.05
N ARG A 91 -3.82 -1.09 1.03
CA ARG A 91 -5.23 -0.73 0.98
C ARG A 91 -6.08 -1.63 1.87
N TYR A 92 -7.16 -1.06 2.41
CA TYR A 92 -8.15 -1.77 3.21
C TYR A 92 -9.37 -2.13 2.37
N TYR A 93 -9.38 -3.30 1.74
CA TYR A 93 -10.52 -3.72 0.89
C TYR A 93 -11.81 -4.02 1.67
N GLU A 94 -11.75 -4.10 3.00
CA GLU A 94 -12.94 -4.13 3.85
C GLU A 94 -13.64 -2.75 3.94
N LEU A 95 -12.91 -1.67 3.62
CA LEU A 95 -13.37 -0.29 3.54
C LEU A 95 -12.75 0.38 2.29
N PRO A 96 -13.10 -0.05 1.08
CA PRO A 96 -12.37 0.35 -0.10
C PRO A 96 -12.63 1.83 -0.43
N ASP A 97 -11.55 2.60 -0.66
CA ASP A 97 -11.64 3.93 -1.29
C ASP A 97 -11.88 3.76 -2.79
N LEU A 98 -13.14 3.58 -3.18
CA LEU A 98 -13.50 3.26 -4.57
C LEU A 98 -13.07 4.35 -5.56
N ASP A 99 -13.13 5.61 -5.17
CA ASP A 99 -12.71 6.72 -6.03
C ASP A 99 -11.19 6.70 -6.26
N PHE A 100 -10.44 6.39 -5.20
CA PHE A 100 -9.00 6.24 -5.30
C PHE A 100 -8.61 4.97 -6.07
N VAL A 101 -9.31 3.87 -5.88
CA VAL A 101 -9.12 2.61 -6.62
C VAL A 101 -9.41 2.80 -8.11
N ALA A 102 -10.48 3.51 -8.46
CA ALA A 102 -10.80 3.83 -9.85
C ALA A 102 -9.67 4.62 -10.54
N ARG A 103 -9.04 5.56 -9.83
CA ARG A 103 -7.97 6.41 -10.37
C ARG A 103 -6.62 5.71 -10.44
N HIS A 104 -6.28 4.93 -9.42
CA HIS A 104 -4.91 4.43 -9.20
C HIS A 104 -4.77 2.91 -9.34
N GLY A 105 -5.78 2.19 -9.85
CA GLY A 105 -5.73 0.73 -10.03
C GLY A 105 -5.88 -0.02 -8.71
N LEU A 106 -5.46 -1.30 -8.61
CA LEU A 106 -5.59 -2.12 -7.39
C LEU A 106 -4.34 -2.12 -6.47
N SER A 107 -3.16 -1.79 -6.99
CA SER A 107 -1.87 -1.96 -6.29
C SER A 107 -1.28 -0.67 -5.72
N GLU A 108 0.05 -0.60 -5.59
CA GLU A 108 0.81 0.56 -5.11
C GLU A 108 0.41 1.83 -5.86
N SER A 109 -0.24 2.73 -5.13
CA SER A 109 -0.81 3.94 -5.66
C SER A 109 0.04 5.18 -5.36
N ALA A 110 0.94 5.11 -4.37
CA ALA A 110 1.80 6.21 -3.95
C ALA A 110 3.16 5.69 -3.47
N ALA A 111 4.21 6.43 -3.79
CA ALA A 111 5.54 6.16 -3.24
C ALA A 111 5.62 6.61 -1.78
N VAL A 112 6.03 5.74 -0.88
CA VAL A 112 6.34 6.12 0.51
C VAL A 112 7.67 6.88 0.51
N PRO A 113 7.75 8.09 1.11
CA PRO A 113 9.02 8.79 1.22
C PRO A 113 10.05 7.93 1.95
N ALA A 114 11.28 7.89 1.44
CA ALA A 114 12.36 7.31 2.19
C ALA A 114 12.49 8.09 3.52
N ALA A 115 12.52 7.37 4.64
CA ALA A 115 13.09 7.95 5.86
C ALA A 115 14.54 8.36 5.52
N GLY A 116 15.02 9.48 6.09
CA GLY A 116 16.31 10.12 5.76
C GLY A 116 17.51 9.17 5.63
N PRO A 117 18.63 9.67 5.09
CA PRO A 117 19.54 8.93 4.20
C PRO A 117 19.71 7.46 4.59
N ALA A 118 19.12 6.59 3.76
CA ALA A 118 19.49 5.20 3.71
C ALA A 118 21.02 5.14 3.54
N ALA A 119 21.70 4.40 4.40
CA ALA A 119 23.12 4.14 4.22
C ALA A 119 23.31 3.48 2.85
N THR A 120 23.72 4.27 1.86
CA THR A 120 24.32 3.78 0.63
C THR A 120 25.64 3.12 1.04
N GLY A 121 25.59 1.84 1.38
CA GLY A 121 26.77 1.00 1.43
C GLY A 121 27.25 0.76 0.00
N THR A 122 28.06 1.68 -0.52
CA THR A 122 28.98 1.36 -1.61
C THR A 122 30.01 0.36 -1.09
N GLY A 123 29.73 -0.92 -1.32
CA GLY A 123 30.66 -2.03 -1.11
C GLY A 123 30.53 -3.03 -2.24
N ALA A 124 31.34 -2.85 -3.28
CA ALA A 124 31.41 -3.73 -4.44
C ALA A 124 32.37 -4.92 -4.19
N ARG A 125 32.03 -6.05 -4.83
CA ARG A 125 32.85 -7.24 -5.18
C ARG A 125 33.28 -8.20 -4.05
N GLY A 126 32.73 -9.42 -4.10
CA GLY A 126 33.40 -10.60 -3.55
C GLY A 126 32.51 -11.84 -3.46
N GLY A 127 32.63 -12.75 -4.45
CA GLY A 127 32.47 -14.20 -4.27
C GLY A 127 31.06 -14.78 -4.21
N ILE A 128 30.74 -15.61 -5.22
CA ILE A 128 29.86 -16.77 -5.04
C ILE A 128 30.58 -17.66 -4.01
N GLY A 129 30.05 -17.72 -2.79
CA GLY A 129 30.57 -18.53 -1.69
C GLY A 129 29.43 -19.33 -1.08
N ASP A 130 29.57 -20.65 -1.17
CA ASP A 130 28.62 -21.67 -0.74
C ASP A 130 28.21 -21.58 0.74
N GLY A 131 26.93 -21.89 0.97
CA GLY A 131 26.40 -22.63 2.13
C GLY A 131 26.96 -22.37 3.53
N GLY A 132 26.22 -21.61 4.34
CA GLY A 132 26.37 -21.59 5.80
C GLY A 132 25.15 -20.96 6.47
N GLY A 133 24.15 -21.79 6.80
CA GLY A 133 22.92 -21.34 7.43
C GLY A 133 23.05 -20.94 8.90
N SER A 134 22.01 -20.22 9.34
CA SER A 134 21.45 -20.14 10.71
C SER A 134 22.19 -19.31 11.76
N GLY A 135 21.64 -18.12 11.99
CA GLY A 135 21.87 -17.31 13.18
C GLY A 135 22.04 -15.84 12.83
N GLU A 136 20.94 -15.12 12.64
CA GLU A 136 20.97 -13.66 12.72
C GLU A 136 21.76 -13.27 13.97
N SER A 137 22.78 -12.43 13.87
CA SER A 137 23.65 -12.21 15.02
C SER A 137 22.83 -11.67 16.20
N ALA A 138 23.22 -11.99 17.44
CA ALA A 138 22.49 -11.49 18.61
C ALA A 138 22.39 -9.96 18.61
N ALA A 139 23.37 -9.28 18.01
CA ALA A 139 23.37 -7.83 17.85
C ALA A 139 22.39 -7.33 16.78
N VAL A 140 22.26 -8.03 15.63
CA VAL A 140 21.21 -7.72 14.65
C VAL A 140 19.83 -7.93 15.28
N ARG A 141 19.59 -9.08 15.94
CA ARG A 141 18.31 -9.35 16.63
C ARG A 141 17.95 -8.27 17.64
N ARG A 142 18.93 -7.77 18.41
CA ARG A 142 18.74 -6.68 19.37
C ARG A 142 18.22 -5.41 18.70
N CYS A 143 18.86 -4.97 17.61
CA CYS A 143 18.43 -3.77 16.90
C CYS A 143 17.06 -3.94 16.23
N LEU A 144 16.74 -5.16 15.74
CA LEU A 144 15.40 -5.43 15.24
C LEU A 144 14.35 -5.42 16.35
N ALA A 145 14.68 -5.91 17.54
CA ALA A 145 13.81 -5.86 18.71
C ALA A 145 13.59 -4.43 19.19
N GLU A 146 14.61 -3.56 19.14
CA GLU A 146 14.48 -2.13 19.44
C GLU A 146 13.52 -1.44 18.47
N GLY A 147 13.67 -1.69 17.16
CA GLY A 147 12.72 -1.21 16.16
C GLY A 147 11.29 -1.71 16.41
N THR A 148 11.15 -2.99 16.77
CA THR A 148 9.84 -3.55 17.13
C THR A 148 9.26 -2.87 18.36
N GLY A 149 10.07 -2.62 19.38
CA GLY A 149 9.68 -1.91 20.60
C GLY A 149 9.20 -0.49 20.33
N ALA A 150 9.91 0.26 19.46
CA ALA A 150 9.52 1.62 19.07
C ALA A 150 8.16 1.64 18.35
N ALA A 151 7.94 0.72 17.39
CA ALA A 151 6.65 0.59 16.72
C ALA A 151 5.54 0.15 17.68
N THR A 152 5.79 -0.80 18.57
CA THR A 152 4.82 -1.24 19.58
C THR A 152 4.43 -0.09 20.51
N ALA A 153 5.40 0.67 21.04
CA ALA A 153 5.12 1.80 21.90
C ALA A 153 4.21 2.86 21.23
N LEU A 154 4.42 3.11 19.94
CA LEU A 154 3.54 3.99 19.17
C LEU A 154 2.16 3.35 18.93
N ARG A 155 2.12 2.08 18.52
CA ARG A 155 0.90 1.35 18.17
C ARG A 155 0.00 1.15 19.39
N ASP A 156 0.56 0.91 20.58
CA ASP A 156 -0.15 0.69 21.84
C ASP A 156 -1.05 1.87 22.24
N THR A 157 -0.76 3.07 21.72
CA THR A 157 -1.62 4.25 21.94
C THR A 157 -3.02 4.09 21.33
N TYR A 158 -3.20 3.22 20.34
CA TYR A 158 -4.47 3.07 19.61
C TYR A 158 -4.87 1.63 19.25
N ALA A 159 -3.94 0.66 19.30
CA ALA A 159 -4.13 -0.70 18.77
C ALA A 159 -5.37 -1.41 19.33
N ALA A 160 -5.56 -1.33 20.65
CA ALA A 160 -6.66 -2.02 21.31
C ALA A 160 -8.02 -1.46 20.89
N LEU A 161 -8.14 -0.14 20.74
CA LEU A 161 -9.36 0.51 20.27
C LEU A 161 -9.61 0.19 18.78
N GLN A 162 -8.55 0.21 17.97
CA GLN A 162 -8.63 -0.14 16.56
C GLN A 162 -9.08 -1.60 16.35
N GLY A 163 -8.51 -2.54 17.09
CA GLY A 163 -8.88 -3.96 17.02
C GLY A 163 -10.37 -4.16 17.29
N ARG A 164 -10.86 -3.62 18.41
CA ARG A 164 -12.30 -3.67 18.76
C ARG A 164 -13.19 -3.03 17.69
N TRP A 165 -12.71 -1.97 17.04
CA TRP A 165 -13.45 -1.35 15.95
C TRP A 165 -13.58 -2.28 14.74
N PHE A 166 -12.48 -2.90 14.29
CA PHE A 166 -12.55 -3.85 13.18
C PHE A 166 -13.41 -5.08 13.52
N ASP A 167 -13.36 -5.57 14.76
CA ASP A 167 -14.27 -6.63 15.22
C ASP A 167 -15.74 -6.20 15.14
N THR A 168 -16.04 -4.94 15.45
CA THR A 168 -17.38 -4.35 15.32
C THR A 168 -17.86 -4.27 13.86
N LEU A 169 -16.95 -4.24 12.89
CA LEU A 169 -17.30 -4.23 11.47
C LEU A 169 -17.65 -5.62 10.92
N VAL A 170 -17.17 -6.70 11.53
CA VAL A 170 -17.37 -8.08 11.03
C VAL A 170 -18.84 -8.43 10.78
N PRO A 171 -19.80 -8.11 11.69
CA PRO A 171 -21.21 -8.44 11.47
C PRO A 171 -21.82 -7.78 10.22
N LEU A 172 -21.30 -6.64 9.75
CA LEU A 172 -21.83 -5.96 8.56
C LEU A 172 -21.73 -6.81 7.29
N ARG A 173 -20.81 -7.79 7.24
CA ARG A 173 -20.68 -8.72 6.11
C ARG A 173 -21.94 -9.58 5.93
N HIS A 174 -22.70 -9.77 7.00
CA HIS A 174 -23.91 -10.59 7.04
C HIS A 174 -25.19 -9.74 7.07
N ASP A 175 -25.08 -8.41 6.97
CA ASP A 175 -26.23 -7.53 6.91
C ASP A 175 -27.08 -7.86 5.66
N PRO A 176 -28.40 -8.09 5.78
CA PRO A 176 -29.24 -8.49 4.65
C PRO A 176 -29.25 -7.48 3.49
N ALA A 177 -29.08 -6.18 3.76
CA ALA A 177 -28.99 -5.17 2.72
C ALA A 177 -27.63 -5.24 1.99
N VAL A 178 -26.54 -5.49 2.72
CA VAL A 178 -25.21 -5.72 2.13
C VAL A 178 -25.22 -6.98 1.27
N LEU A 179 -25.77 -8.09 1.76
CA LEU A 179 -25.91 -9.33 1.00
C LEU A 179 -26.80 -9.17 -0.24
N ARG A 180 -27.83 -8.32 -0.17
CA ARG A 180 -28.64 -7.95 -1.35
C ARG A 180 -27.81 -7.20 -2.39
N ALA A 181 -27.05 -6.19 -1.96
CA ALA A 181 -26.21 -5.42 -2.87
C ALA A 181 -25.12 -6.29 -3.52
N LEU A 182 -24.45 -7.15 -2.74
CA LEU A 182 -23.42 -8.06 -3.25
C LEU A 182 -23.92 -9.02 -4.33
N ARG A 183 -25.22 -9.38 -4.34
CA ARG A 183 -25.78 -10.25 -5.39
C ARG A 183 -25.76 -9.64 -6.80
N THR A 184 -25.60 -8.32 -6.92
CA THR A 184 -25.48 -7.67 -8.24
C THR A 184 -24.05 -7.68 -8.78
N LEU A 185 -23.07 -7.96 -7.92
CA LEU A 185 -21.64 -7.90 -8.26
C LEU A 185 -21.26 -8.79 -9.45
N PRO A 186 -21.67 -10.08 -9.53
CA PRO A 186 -21.26 -10.94 -10.64
C PRO A 186 -21.75 -10.44 -12.00
N GLY A 187 -22.98 -9.91 -12.06
CA GLY A 187 -23.55 -9.37 -13.29
C GLY A 187 -22.81 -8.11 -13.75
N CYS A 188 -22.46 -7.22 -12.83
CA CYS A 188 -21.66 -6.04 -13.15
C CYS A 188 -20.26 -6.44 -13.64
N LEU A 189 -19.55 -7.30 -12.91
CA LEU A 189 -18.21 -7.77 -13.28
C LEU A 189 -18.20 -8.44 -14.66
N ALA A 190 -19.22 -9.25 -14.97
CA ALA A 190 -19.38 -9.86 -16.29
C ALA A 190 -19.55 -8.81 -17.41
N GLY A 191 -20.22 -7.69 -17.13
CA GLY A 191 -20.30 -6.54 -18.04
C GLY A 191 -18.95 -5.89 -18.35
N HIS A 192 -17.98 -6.00 -17.44
CA HIS A 192 -16.58 -5.60 -17.65
C HIS A 192 -15.71 -6.74 -18.19
N GLY A 193 -16.29 -7.88 -18.60
CA GLY A 193 -15.56 -9.04 -19.09
C GLY A 193 -14.87 -9.88 -18.00
N ILE A 194 -15.16 -9.63 -16.73
CA ILE A 194 -14.55 -10.30 -15.57
C ILE A 194 -15.48 -11.39 -15.06
N ARG A 195 -15.03 -12.64 -15.11
CA ARG A 195 -15.80 -13.80 -14.63
C ARG A 195 -15.45 -14.10 -13.17
N ALA A 196 -16.26 -13.58 -12.26
CA ALA A 196 -16.16 -13.85 -10.82
C ALA A 196 -17.55 -14.00 -10.19
N ARG A 197 -17.66 -14.85 -9.16
CA ARG A 197 -18.93 -15.13 -8.46
C ARG A 197 -19.18 -14.23 -7.26
N ASP A 198 -18.12 -13.62 -6.74
CA ASP A 198 -18.13 -12.75 -5.57
C ASP A 198 -16.86 -11.90 -5.56
N GLU A 199 -16.72 -11.10 -4.51
CA GLU A 199 -15.58 -10.21 -4.29
C GLU A 199 -14.25 -10.97 -4.16
N ASN A 200 -14.24 -12.14 -3.51
CA ASN A 200 -13.03 -12.96 -3.39
C ASN A 200 -12.61 -13.56 -4.74
N GLY A 201 -13.58 -14.01 -5.53
CA GLY A 201 -13.36 -14.49 -6.89
C GLY A 201 -12.83 -13.38 -7.80
N PHE A 202 -13.26 -12.14 -7.61
CA PHE A 202 -12.68 -11.00 -8.32
C PHE A 202 -11.19 -10.85 -7.99
N PHE A 203 -10.82 -10.85 -6.70
CA PHE A 203 -9.43 -10.70 -6.30
C PHE A 203 -8.54 -11.86 -6.76
N ALA A 204 -9.06 -13.09 -6.82
CA ALA A 204 -8.33 -14.22 -7.40
C ALA A 204 -8.03 -14.02 -8.90
N VAL A 205 -8.99 -13.47 -9.65
CA VAL A 205 -8.79 -13.13 -11.07
C VAL A 205 -7.80 -11.99 -11.21
N ALA A 206 -7.92 -10.94 -10.39
CA ALA A 206 -7.03 -9.79 -10.40
C ALA A 206 -5.58 -10.22 -10.12
N ASP A 207 -5.35 -11.00 -9.07
CA ASP A 207 -4.04 -11.54 -8.71
C ASP A 207 -3.41 -12.35 -9.85
N THR A 208 -4.20 -13.22 -10.50
CA THR A 208 -3.73 -14.00 -11.66
C THR A 208 -3.33 -13.09 -12.83
N GLN A 209 -4.13 -12.06 -13.12
CA GLN A 209 -3.85 -11.13 -14.21
C GLN A 209 -2.62 -10.26 -13.93
N GLU A 210 -2.48 -9.76 -12.70
CA GLU A 210 -1.33 -8.94 -12.28
C GLU A 210 -0.03 -9.75 -12.29
N GLN A 211 -0.05 -11.00 -11.81
CA GLN A 211 1.13 -11.88 -11.82
C GLN A 211 1.58 -12.31 -13.22
N THR A 212 0.66 -12.36 -14.18
CA THR A 212 0.95 -12.79 -15.56
C THR A 212 1.15 -11.64 -16.54
N ALA A 213 0.83 -10.40 -16.14
CA ALA A 213 1.03 -9.22 -16.95
C ALA A 213 2.52 -8.95 -17.18
N ALA A 214 2.85 -8.53 -18.41
CA ALA A 214 4.18 -7.99 -18.69
C ALA A 214 4.37 -6.68 -17.89
N PRO A 215 5.58 -6.37 -17.39
CA PRO A 215 5.80 -5.21 -16.52
C PRO A 215 5.35 -3.86 -17.11
N ASP A 216 5.44 -3.70 -18.43
CA ASP A 216 4.99 -2.51 -19.17
C ASP A 216 3.47 -2.41 -19.28
N ARG A 217 2.76 -3.54 -19.22
CA ARG A 217 1.29 -3.63 -19.29
C ARG A 217 0.63 -3.64 -17.91
N LEU A 218 1.35 -4.00 -16.85
CA LEU A 218 0.82 -4.09 -15.50
C LEU A 218 0.05 -2.83 -15.06
N PRO A 219 0.55 -1.58 -15.24
CA PRO A 219 -0.20 -0.40 -14.83
C PRO A 219 -1.55 -0.23 -15.55
N ALA A 220 -1.66 -0.70 -16.80
CA ALA A 220 -2.91 -0.65 -17.55
C ALA A 220 -3.91 -1.72 -17.06
N VAL A 221 -3.41 -2.92 -16.76
CA VAL A 221 -4.19 -4.03 -16.17
C VAL A 221 -4.75 -3.62 -14.81
N GLU A 222 -3.91 -3.11 -13.92
CA GLU A 222 -4.31 -2.66 -12.58
C GLU A 222 -5.39 -1.57 -12.66
N ARG A 223 -5.22 -0.60 -13.56
CA ARG A 223 -6.21 0.48 -13.75
C ARG A 223 -7.55 -0.05 -14.26
N ALA A 224 -7.54 -0.96 -15.23
CA ALA A 224 -8.75 -1.55 -15.77
C ALA A 224 -9.51 -2.36 -14.70
N LEU A 225 -8.79 -3.18 -13.93
CA LEU A 225 -9.33 -3.96 -12.83
C LEU A 225 -9.87 -3.05 -11.71
N GLY A 226 -9.10 -2.01 -11.33
CA GLY A 226 -9.51 -1.04 -10.32
C GLY A 226 -10.77 -0.26 -10.70
N SER A 227 -10.87 0.19 -11.95
CA SER A 227 -12.09 0.87 -12.45
C SER A 227 -13.30 -0.07 -12.41
N ALA A 228 -13.17 -1.30 -12.91
CA ALA A 228 -14.25 -2.28 -12.90
C ALA A 228 -14.71 -2.62 -11.46
N TYR A 229 -13.75 -2.84 -10.55
CA TYR A 229 -14.05 -3.07 -9.14
C TYR A 229 -14.79 -1.87 -8.53
N ALA A 230 -14.28 -0.65 -8.73
CA ALA A 230 -14.88 0.56 -8.18
C ALA A 230 -16.32 0.76 -8.67
N ASP A 231 -16.55 0.63 -9.99
CA ASP A 231 -17.88 0.78 -10.58
C ASP A 231 -18.85 -0.27 -10.04
N CYS A 232 -18.42 -1.54 -9.93
CA CYS A 232 -19.27 -2.62 -9.46
C CYS A 232 -19.49 -2.65 -7.93
N MET A 233 -18.56 -2.11 -7.14
CA MET A 233 -18.69 -2.04 -5.68
C MET A 233 -19.40 -0.78 -5.18
N ARG A 234 -19.55 0.27 -6.01
CA ARG A 234 -20.28 1.49 -5.63
C ARG A 234 -21.67 1.22 -5.03
N PRO A 235 -22.53 0.36 -5.62
CA PRO A 235 -23.83 0.03 -5.02
C PRO A 235 -23.72 -0.68 -3.66
N VAL A 236 -22.65 -1.46 -3.45
CA VAL A 236 -22.40 -2.17 -2.19
C VAL A 236 -21.94 -1.20 -1.11
N GLU A 237 -21.00 -0.30 -1.43
CA GLU A 237 -20.50 0.71 -0.50
C GLU A 237 -21.54 1.79 -0.18
N ALA A 238 -22.47 2.08 -1.09
CA ALA A 238 -23.63 2.92 -0.81
C ALA A 238 -24.51 2.38 0.34
N VAL A 239 -24.44 1.07 0.61
CA VAL A 239 -25.12 0.42 1.75
C VAL A 239 -24.19 0.30 2.96
N ARG A 240 -22.95 -0.17 2.76
CA ARG A 240 -22.00 -0.43 3.84
C ARG A 240 -21.54 0.86 4.54
N GLU A 241 -21.26 1.93 3.79
CA GLU A 241 -20.71 3.17 4.36
C GLU A 241 -21.65 3.85 5.37
N PRO A 242 -22.94 4.09 5.08
CA PRO A 242 -23.86 4.62 6.07
C PRO A 242 -24.00 3.73 7.30
N ALA A 243 -23.91 2.40 7.14
CA ALA A 243 -23.95 1.46 8.25
C ALA A 243 -22.70 1.59 9.14
N ARG A 244 -21.50 1.66 8.56
CA ARG A 244 -20.24 1.90 9.28
C ARG A 244 -20.25 3.25 10.01
N LEU A 245 -20.77 4.31 9.39
CA LEU A 245 -20.88 5.62 10.03
C LEU A 245 -21.77 5.58 11.28
N ARG A 246 -22.92 4.90 11.21
CA ARG A 246 -23.80 4.70 12.38
C ARG A 246 -23.15 3.84 13.46
N LEU A 247 -22.44 2.77 13.07
CA LEU A 247 -21.70 1.94 14.02
C LEU A 247 -20.60 2.74 14.71
N ARG A 248 -19.84 3.55 13.96
CA ARG A 248 -18.78 4.39 14.54
C ARG A 248 -19.34 5.36 15.57
N ALA A 249 -20.48 6.00 15.30
CA ALA A 249 -21.11 6.92 16.24
C ALA A 249 -21.47 6.22 17.57
N ARG A 250 -22.03 5.00 17.50
CA ARG A 250 -22.33 4.19 18.69
C ARG A 250 -21.04 3.76 19.40
N PHE A 251 -20.10 3.20 18.66
CA PHE A 251 -18.80 2.75 19.17
C PHE A 251 -18.05 3.87 19.91
N LEU A 252 -18.07 5.10 19.39
CA LEU A 252 -17.45 6.25 20.05
C LEU A 252 -18.16 6.68 21.34
N THR A 253 -19.45 6.39 21.45
CA THR A 253 -20.22 6.59 22.69
C THR A 253 -19.82 5.53 23.71
N ASP A 254 -19.78 4.26 23.29
CA ASP A 254 -19.48 3.13 24.16
C ASP A 254 -18.01 3.12 24.62
N HIS A 255 -17.10 3.66 23.80
CA HIS A 255 -15.65 3.76 24.07
C HIS A 255 -15.17 5.20 24.25
N ALA A 256 -16.00 6.06 24.85
CA ALA A 256 -15.71 7.49 24.95
C ALA A 256 -14.40 7.80 25.69
N ALA A 257 -14.03 7.01 26.71
CA ALA A 257 -12.81 7.21 27.48
C ALA A 257 -11.54 6.88 26.66
N GLU A 258 -11.53 5.76 25.95
CA GLU A 258 -10.44 5.38 25.07
C GLU A 258 -10.32 6.34 23.89
N ALA A 259 -11.44 6.76 23.31
CA ALA A 259 -11.45 7.76 22.24
C ALA A 259 -10.87 9.10 22.72
N ARG A 260 -11.18 9.56 23.94
CA ARG A 260 -10.55 10.75 24.53
C ARG A 260 -9.03 10.56 24.70
N THR A 261 -8.60 9.38 25.12
CA THR A 261 -7.18 9.06 25.27
C THR A 261 -6.47 9.17 23.92
N VAL A 262 -7.00 8.54 22.87
CA VAL A 262 -6.45 8.62 21.50
C VAL A 262 -6.36 10.07 21.03
N ARG A 263 -7.42 10.87 21.22
CA ARG A 263 -7.40 12.31 20.85
C ARG A 263 -6.30 13.09 21.56
N ALA A 264 -6.07 12.79 22.83
CA ALA A 264 -5.06 13.48 23.63
C ALA A 264 -3.63 13.05 23.32
N THR A 265 -3.40 11.80 22.91
CA THR A 265 -2.06 11.20 22.88
C THR A 265 -1.52 10.85 21.50
N LEU A 266 -2.39 10.58 20.50
CA LEU A 266 -1.95 10.04 19.21
C LEU A 266 -1.07 11.04 18.45
N VAL A 267 -1.60 12.22 18.13
CA VAL A 267 -0.88 13.24 17.35
C VAL A 267 0.40 13.70 18.08
N PRO A 268 0.39 13.98 19.40
CA PRO A 268 1.63 14.28 20.12
C PRO A 268 2.68 13.16 20.05
N SER A 269 2.26 11.89 20.12
CA SER A 269 3.17 10.74 20.01
C SER A 269 3.76 10.61 18.61
N LEU A 270 2.94 10.78 17.56
CA LEU A 270 3.41 10.79 16.17
C LEU A 270 4.43 11.91 15.93
N HIS A 271 4.17 13.12 16.43
CA HIS A 271 5.11 14.23 16.29
C HIS A 271 6.41 14.02 17.07
N ARG A 272 6.35 13.34 18.23
CA ARG A 272 7.56 13.00 18.99
C ARG A 272 8.44 12.02 18.22
N ALA A 273 7.87 10.92 17.72
CA ALA A 273 8.54 9.94 16.88
C ALA A 273 9.13 10.61 15.61
N ALA A 274 8.33 11.46 14.95
CA ALA A 274 8.76 12.19 13.76
C ALA A 274 10.01 13.04 14.00
N ARG A 275 10.06 13.78 15.11
CA ARG A 275 11.24 14.58 15.48
C ARG A 275 12.44 13.72 15.87
N GLN A 276 12.21 12.66 16.64
CA GLN A 276 13.27 11.80 17.15
C GLN A 276 13.99 11.04 16.02
N HIS A 277 13.24 10.59 15.02
CA HIS A 277 13.74 9.72 13.96
C HIS A 277 13.76 10.36 12.56
N GLY A 278 13.47 11.67 12.46
CA GLY A 278 13.48 12.40 11.19
C GLY A 278 12.42 11.89 10.19
N LEU A 279 11.26 11.47 10.69
CA LEU A 279 10.17 10.91 9.88
C LEU A 279 9.17 11.99 9.45
N SER A 280 8.48 11.73 8.35
CA SER A 280 7.37 12.55 7.88
C SER A 280 6.08 11.75 7.89
N LEU A 281 5.07 12.23 8.60
CA LEU A 281 3.73 11.65 8.57
C LEU A 281 3.02 12.11 7.29
N VAL A 282 2.74 11.16 6.40
CA VAL A 282 2.16 11.40 5.08
C VAL A 282 1.05 10.41 4.76
N PHE A 283 0.12 10.85 3.92
CA PHE A 283 -1.07 10.12 3.50
C PHE A 283 -1.25 10.20 1.99
N PRO A 284 -1.80 9.16 1.34
CA PRO A 284 -2.25 9.27 -0.05
C PRO A 284 -3.29 10.39 -0.18
N ALA A 285 -3.10 11.29 -1.13
CA ALA A 285 -4.04 12.37 -1.45
C ALA A 285 -5.05 11.93 -2.54
N PRO A 286 -6.21 12.60 -2.66
CA PRO A 286 -7.19 12.33 -3.70
C PRO A 286 -6.64 12.43 -5.13
#